data_AF-A0A520A774-F1
#
_entry.id   AF-A0A520A774-F1
#
_cell.length_a   1.000
_cell.length_b   1.000
_cell.length_c   1.000
_cell.angle_alpha   90.00
_cell.angle_beta   90.00
_cell.angle_gamma   90.00
#
_symmetry.space_group_name_H-M   'P 1'
#
loop_
_entity.id
_entity.type
_entity.pdbx_description
1 polymer ?
#
loop_
_entity_poly.entity_id
_entity_poly.type
_entity_poly.pdbx_seq_one_letter_code
_entity_poly.pdbx_strand_id
1 'polypeptide(L)'
;MKEIANLARIVTLRRLKSEPLLNLDARQPGKEAQLAILLAADVNATVRQVTKQLYGKSSGANQTALLRLRGRMQDKLLNHLFFLDHTDARLFVARRYELECLDLLHKVTILYLESEYTLSERLLRRCLRLAEKGEFTMYAEQACQRLSTLYAEQRQQNKYTLINKQLLKTRQLLAYEQEAEQLATQVRLTITRGVATRRALLPKMPQYVEKAEQLHQKAGTFATFSALYRLQMAQAELTGRYDDVIRYTTAATRLLQQGKLNERRFDQRFNQFMSVYAHLRSNKYAAGLKLAEAYAADFHPTSSNWFYFYEHYILLALHAGDYEQALRLLHVAHKNPSFPKQRPAAQERWELLQAYIEFVQPAEALPSRRRNQLALFASLTVPEYTRDKRGHNVAILVLQLLHYLRQRELEPVLTRMERLRKYQQRHLRDASTLRSRLLLRLLSLLPEVNFDAALLAKRGQNLLTQLSQAPMTSEADAEIEIIPYEQLWTLTLGILKNGAPQ
;
A
#
# COMPACT_ATOMS: atom_id res chain seq x y z
N MET A 1 20.50 -13.84 -8.02
CA MET A 1 20.32 -12.79 -9.07
C MET A 1 19.33 -11.71 -8.64
N LYS A 2 18.19 -12.07 -8.04
CA LYS A 2 17.12 -11.14 -7.65
C LYS A 2 17.56 -9.90 -6.85
N GLU A 3 18.43 -10.07 -5.85
CA GLU A 3 18.93 -8.96 -5.02
C GLU A 3 19.68 -7.91 -5.83
N ILE A 4 20.59 -8.35 -6.71
CA ILE A 4 21.37 -7.46 -7.57
C ILE A 4 20.50 -6.84 -8.65
N ALA A 5 19.53 -7.58 -9.18
CA ALA A 5 18.55 -7.02 -10.10
C ALA A 5 17.71 -5.91 -9.45
N ASN A 6 17.32 -6.10 -8.18
CA ASN A 6 16.66 -5.05 -7.41
C ASN A 6 17.58 -3.83 -7.21
N LEU A 7 18.85 -4.05 -6.89
CA LEU A 7 19.83 -2.97 -6.74
C LEU A 7 20.04 -2.20 -8.07
N ALA A 8 20.22 -2.91 -9.19
CA ALA A 8 20.33 -2.32 -10.52
C ALA A 8 19.08 -1.48 -10.82
N ARG A 9 17.89 -2.01 -10.55
CA ARG A 9 16.63 -1.27 -10.72
C ARG A 9 16.55 -0.01 -9.87
N ILE A 10 17.00 -0.04 -8.61
CA ILE A 10 17.04 1.16 -7.74
C ILE A 10 17.92 2.24 -8.35
N VAL A 11 19.14 1.88 -8.76
CA VAL A 11 20.11 2.81 -9.35
C VAL A 11 19.58 3.38 -10.66
N THR A 12 19.12 2.52 -11.58
CA THR A 12 18.63 2.96 -12.90
C THR A 12 17.38 3.84 -12.80
N LEU A 13 16.48 3.58 -11.85
CA LEU A 13 15.26 4.40 -11.68
C LEU A 13 15.52 5.75 -11.01
N ARG A 14 16.65 5.89 -10.31
CA ARG A 14 16.95 7.05 -9.45
C ARG A 14 18.32 7.65 -9.78
N ARG A 15 18.77 7.53 -11.02
CA ARG A 15 20.05 8.07 -11.47
C ARG A 15 20.02 9.60 -11.63
N LEU A 16 21.16 10.23 -11.37
CA LEU A 16 21.41 11.61 -11.76
C LEU A 16 21.78 11.69 -13.25
N LYS A 17 21.61 12.87 -13.87
CA LYS A 17 21.94 13.09 -15.30
C LYS A 17 23.43 12.92 -15.62
N SER A 18 24.30 13.03 -14.62
CA SER A 18 25.74 12.80 -14.73
C SER A 18 26.15 11.70 -13.75
N GLU A 19 26.36 10.48 -14.27
CA GLU A 19 26.70 9.33 -13.45
C GLU A 19 28.22 9.23 -13.22
N PRO A 20 28.71 9.16 -11.97
CA PRO A 20 30.15 9.21 -11.69
C PRO A 20 30.91 7.88 -11.85
N LEU A 21 30.22 6.72 -11.96
CA LEU A 21 30.89 5.40 -11.83
C LEU A 21 30.55 4.36 -12.91
N LEU A 22 29.28 4.20 -13.26
CA LEU A 22 28.81 3.47 -14.45
C LEU A 22 28.24 4.54 -15.36
N ASN A 23 28.46 4.42 -16.67
CA ASN A 23 27.78 5.27 -17.63
C ASN A 23 26.66 4.45 -18.28
N LEU A 24 25.48 4.47 -17.67
CA LEU A 24 24.29 3.76 -18.17
C LEU A 24 23.72 4.42 -19.44
N ASP A 25 24.13 5.64 -19.77
CA ASP A 25 23.71 6.39 -20.96
C ASP A 25 24.71 6.32 -22.13
N ALA A 26 25.78 5.54 -21.97
CA ALA A 26 26.76 5.34 -23.03
C ALA A 26 26.10 4.68 -24.26
N ARG A 27 26.30 5.25 -25.46
CA ARG A 27 25.85 4.65 -26.73
C ARG A 27 26.37 3.23 -26.92
N GLN A 28 27.55 2.92 -26.38
CA GLN A 28 28.12 1.58 -26.31
C GLN A 28 28.46 1.27 -24.85
N PRO A 29 27.51 0.73 -24.07
CA PRO A 29 27.74 0.44 -22.67
C PRO A 29 28.71 -0.73 -22.53
N GLY A 30 29.65 -0.62 -21.59
CA GLY A 30 30.52 -1.74 -21.22
C GLY A 30 29.70 -2.91 -20.64
N LYS A 31 30.30 -4.10 -20.58
CA LYS A 31 29.63 -5.33 -20.11
C LYS A 31 28.96 -5.21 -18.74
N GLU A 32 29.50 -4.39 -17.83
CA GLU A 32 28.90 -4.14 -16.52
C GLU A 32 27.61 -3.33 -16.62
N ALA A 33 27.59 -2.27 -17.43
CA ALA A 33 26.40 -1.47 -17.68
C ALA A 33 25.33 -2.27 -18.44
N GLN A 34 25.74 -3.08 -19.43
CA GLN A 34 24.83 -4.02 -20.11
C GLN A 34 24.20 -5.00 -19.14
N LEU A 35 24.99 -5.60 -18.24
CA LEU A 35 24.49 -6.52 -17.23
C LEU A 35 23.49 -5.81 -16.29
N ALA A 36 23.78 -4.58 -15.86
CA ALA A 36 22.88 -3.81 -15.01
C ALA A 36 21.53 -3.52 -15.71
N ILE A 37 21.56 -3.11 -16.98
CA ILE A 37 20.35 -2.83 -17.78
C ILE A 37 19.50 -4.11 -17.95
N LEU A 38 20.14 -5.23 -18.29
CA LEU A 38 19.46 -6.52 -18.45
C LEU A 38 18.76 -6.95 -17.15
N LEU A 39 19.44 -6.83 -16.02
CA LEU A 39 18.88 -7.22 -14.72
C LEU A 39 17.82 -6.23 -14.21
N ALA A 40 17.95 -4.94 -14.52
CA ALA A 40 16.93 -3.95 -14.20
C ALA A 40 15.64 -4.17 -15.00
N ALA A 41 15.76 -4.66 -16.24
CA ALA A 41 14.63 -4.98 -17.12
C ALA A 41 13.93 -6.28 -16.72
N ASP A 42 14.67 -7.33 -16.35
CA ASP A 42 14.11 -8.60 -15.90
C ASP A 42 14.77 -9.11 -14.62
N VAL A 43 14.03 -8.97 -13.51
CA VAL A 43 14.45 -9.38 -12.16
C VAL A 43 14.52 -10.90 -12.00
N ASN A 44 13.85 -11.66 -12.87
CA ASN A 44 13.79 -13.11 -12.84
C ASN A 44 14.75 -13.77 -13.86
N ALA A 45 15.56 -12.98 -14.57
CA ALA A 45 16.49 -13.49 -15.56
C ALA A 45 17.45 -14.55 -14.98
N THR A 46 17.55 -15.69 -15.66
CA THR A 46 18.44 -16.80 -15.24
C THR A 46 19.88 -16.51 -15.65
N VAL A 47 20.83 -17.11 -14.90
CA VAL A 47 22.27 -17.02 -15.21
C VAL A 47 22.55 -17.44 -16.66
N ARG A 48 21.91 -18.50 -17.16
CA ARG A 48 22.08 -18.98 -18.53
C ARG A 48 21.58 -17.97 -19.57
N GLN A 49 20.39 -17.39 -19.37
CA GLN A 49 19.82 -16.38 -20.27
C GLN A 49 20.73 -15.15 -20.37
N VAL A 50 21.14 -14.62 -19.21
CA VAL A 50 22.03 -13.45 -19.13
C VAL A 50 23.40 -13.75 -19.74
N THR A 51 23.97 -14.94 -19.47
CA THR A 51 25.26 -15.36 -20.08
C THR A 51 25.16 -15.41 -21.60
N LYS A 52 24.08 -15.99 -22.13
CA LYS A 52 23.85 -16.09 -23.57
C LYS A 52 23.68 -14.71 -24.21
N GLN A 53 22.91 -13.81 -23.58
CA GLN A 53 22.73 -12.44 -24.08
C GLN A 53 24.02 -11.62 -24.07
N LEU A 54 24.85 -11.77 -23.03
CA LEU A 54 26.04 -10.93 -22.84
C LEU A 54 27.31 -11.47 -23.52
N TYR A 55 27.40 -12.78 -23.75
CA TYR A 55 28.58 -13.44 -24.32
C TYR A 55 28.28 -14.30 -25.56
N GLY A 56 27.05 -14.31 -26.07
CA GLY A 56 26.60 -15.08 -27.24
C GLY A 56 26.39 -16.59 -26.97
N LYS A 57 27.15 -17.18 -26.03
CA LYS A 57 27.07 -18.62 -25.68
C LYS A 57 27.15 -18.85 -24.18
N SER A 58 26.42 -19.86 -23.70
CA SER A 58 26.37 -20.24 -22.28
C SER A 58 27.34 -21.40 -21.95
N SER A 59 28.64 -21.20 -22.21
CA SER A 59 29.69 -22.16 -21.81
C SER A 59 30.05 -22.03 -20.33
N GLY A 60 30.65 -23.07 -19.73
CA GLY A 60 31.14 -23.03 -18.34
C GLY A 60 32.10 -21.86 -18.07
N ALA A 61 33.03 -21.60 -19.00
CA ALA A 61 33.94 -20.45 -18.92
C ALA A 61 33.21 -19.10 -18.90
N ASN A 62 32.17 -18.94 -19.73
CA ASN A 62 31.39 -17.70 -19.77
C ASN A 62 30.53 -17.52 -18.52
N GLN A 63 30.04 -18.60 -17.92
CA GLN A 63 29.32 -18.54 -16.64
C GLN A 63 30.26 -18.08 -15.52
N THR A 64 31.50 -18.60 -15.46
CA THR A 64 32.51 -18.12 -14.51
C THR A 64 32.88 -16.65 -14.74
N ALA A 65 33.02 -16.24 -15.99
CA ALA A 65 33.27 -14.83 -16.34
C ALA A 65 32.10 -13.92 -15.91
N LEU A 66 30.86 -14.37 -16.08
CA LEU A 66 29.66 -13.65 -15.62
C LEU A 66 29.65 -13.48 -14.10
N LEU A 67 30.05 -14.49 -13.33
CA LEU A 67 30.10 -14.39 -11.86
C LEU A 67 31.10 -13.32 -11.39
N ARG A 68 32.28 -13.22 -12.04
CA ARG A 68 33.26 -12.16 -11.74
C ARG A 68 32.74 -10.78 -12.16
N LEU A 69 32.14 -10.69 -13.34
CA LEU A 69 31.52 -9.45 -13.84
C LEU A 69 30.42 -8.96 -12.89
N ARG A 70 29.60 -9.89 -12.40
CA ARG A 70 28.53 -9.63 -11.42
C ARG A 70 29.07 -9.01 -10.14
N GLY A 71 30.17 -9.55 -9.59
CA GLY A 71 30.80 -9.00 -8.38
C GLY A 71 31.21 -7.53 -8.56
N ARG A 72 32.02 -7.26 -9.60
CA ARG A 72 32.47 -5.88 -9.90
C ARG A 72 31.32 -4.92 -10.17
N MET A 73 30.30 -5.36 -10.91
CA MET A 73 29.11 -4.55 -11.16
C MET A 73 28.34 -4.28 -9.86
N GLN A 74 28.19 -5.28 -8.98
CA GLN A 74 27.54 -5.10 -7.69
C GLN A 74 28.24 -4.03 -6.84
N ASP A 75 29.57 -4.05 -6.76
CA ASP A 75 30.34 -3.05 -6.02
C ASP A 75 30.13 -1.64 -6.59
N LYS A 76 30.16 -1.49 -7.92
CA LYS A 76 29.86 -0.21 -8.58
C LYS A 76 28.43 0.26 -8.33
N LEU A 77 27.44 -0.64 -8.35
CA LEU A 77 26.05 -0.31 -8.06
C LEU A 77 25.84 0.08 -6.60
N LEU A 78 26.56 -0.52 -5.65
CA LEU A 78 26.53 -0.10 -4.24
C LEU A 78 27.10 1.31 -4.10
N ASN A 79 28.20 1.62 -4.80
CA ASN A 79 28.77 2.97 -4.79
C ASN A 79 27.85 4.00 -5.47
N HIS A 80 27.01 3.59 -6.43
CA HIS A 80 25.97 4.45 -6.99
C HIS A 80 24.90 4.89 -5.99
N LEU A 81 24.73 4.17 -4.87
CA LEU A 81 23.74 4.55 -3.85
C LEU A 81 24.02 5.94 -3.24
N PHE A 82 25.27 6.41 -3.27
CA PHE A 82 25.66 7.76 -2.84
C PHE A 82 25.23 8.87 -3.81
N PHE A 83 24.79 8.51 -5.02
CA PHE A 83 24.46 9.44 -6.11
C PHE A 83 23.02 9.30 -6.58
N LEU A 84 22.13 8.76 -5.74
CA LEU A 84 20.73 8.66 -6.11
C LEU A 84 20.05 10.03 -6.13
N ASP A 85 19.13 10.24 -7.05
CA ASP A 85 18.23 11.37 -7.04
C ASP A 85 17.18 11.18 -5.91
N HIS A 86 17.15 12.15 -5.01
CA HIS A 86 16.22 12.22 -3.87
C HIS A 86 15.15 13.32 -4.05
N THR A 87 15.13 14.00 -5.19
CA THR A 87 14.19 15.11 -5.49
C THR A 87 12.91 14.65 -6.18
N ASP A 88 12.84 13.38 -6.56
CA ASP A 88 11.68 12.75 -7.18
C ASP A 88 10.42 12.86 -6.31
N ALA A 89 9.38 13.52 -6.84
CA ALA A 89 8.08 13.74 -6.18
C ALA A 89 7.34 12.44 -5.80
N ARG A 90 7.68 11.31 -6.42
CA ARG A 90 7.14 9.98 -6.06
C ARG A 90 7.64 9.52 -4.69
N LEU A 91 8.79 10.01 -4.26
CA LEU A 91 9.40 9.61 -2.99
C LEU A 91 8.76 10.39 -1.84
N PHE A 92 8.91 9.83 -0.65
CA PHE A 92 8.52 10.52 0.56
C PHE A 92 9.57 11.58 0.92
N VAL A 93 9.13 12.82 1.11
CA VAL A 93 9.98 14.01 1.31
C VAL A 93 10.98 13.83 2.45
N ALA A 94 10.57 13.19 3.56
CA ALA A 94 11.44 12.95 4.71
C ALA A 94 12.73 12.21 4.34
N ARG A 95 12.65 11.26 3.39
CA ARG A 95 13.79 10.42 2.98
C ARG A 95 14.95 11.25 2.44
N ARG A 96 14.66 12.35 1.74
CA ARG A 96 15.69 13.26 1.22
C ARG A 96 16.50 13.87 2.36
N TYR A 97 15.82 14.40 3.37
CA TYR A 97 16.45 15.06 4.50
C TYR A 97 17.19 14.08 5.41
N GLU A 98 16.61 12.90 5.63
CA GLU A 98 17.26 11.80 6.35
C GLU A 98 18.57 11.36 5.69
N LEU A 99 18.55 11.19 4.36
CA LEU A 99 19.74 10.79 3.61
C LEU A 99 20.81 11.89 3.57
N GLU A 100 20.40 13.17 3.55
CA GLU A 100 21.34 14.29 3.69
C GLU A 100 22.01 14.32 5.08
N CYS A 101 21.28 14.02 6.16
CA CYS A 101 21.89 13.84 7.50
C CYS A 101 22.92 12.71 7.51
N LEU A 102 22.57 11.56 6.93
CA LEU A 102 23.47 10.40 6.84
C LEU A 102 24.73 10.70 6.01
N ASP A 103 24.58 11.37 4.86
CA ASP A 103 25.70 11.81 4.01
C ASP A 103 26.66 12.75 4.77
N LEU A 104 26.11 13.73 5.49
CA LEU A 104 26.91 14.65 6.31
C LEU A 104 27.66 13.90 7.42
N LEU A 105 26.99 12.99 8.14
CA LEU A 105 27.62 12.19 9.21
C LEU A 105 28.72 11.27 8.66
N HIS A 106 28.53 10.70 7.47
CA HIS A 106 29.54 9.88 6.82
C HIS A 106 30.77 10.71 6.43
N LYS A 107 30.57 11.85 5.75
CA LYS A 107 31.65 12.78 5.37
C LYS A 107 32.44 13.27 6.58
N VAL A 108 31.75 13.66 7.65
CA VAL A 108 32.38 14.05 8.91
C VAL A 108 33.21 12.92 9.48
N THR A 109 32.72 11.68 9.45
CA THR A 109 33.47 10.53 9.97
C THR A 109 34.81 10.38 9.25
N ILE A 110 34.83 10.52 7.91
CA ILE A 110 36.05 10.45 7.11
C ILE A 110 36.97 11.63 7.47
N LEU A 111 36.47 12.86 7.39
CA LEU A 111 37.27 14.07 7.65
C LEU A 111 37.91 14.06 9.04
N TYR A 112 37.14 13.64 10.04
CA TYR A 112 37.62 13.52 11.41
C TYR A 112 38.75 12.49 11.56
N LEU A 113 38.65 11.33 10.90
CA LEU A 113 39.72 10.32 10.89
C LEU A 113 40.99 10.84 10.20
N GLU A 114 40.83 11.69 9.19
CA GLU A 114 41.92 12.39 8.51
C GLU A 114 42.42 13.64 9.27
N SER A 115 42.00 13.81 10.54
CA SER A 115 42.36 14.95 11.39
C SER A 115 41.95 16.33 10.85
N GLU A 116 40.99 16.39 9.91
CA GLU A 116 40.35 17.63 9.50
C GLU A 116 39.20 17.93 10.48
N TYR A 117 39.42 18.88 11.40
CA TYR A 117 38.42 19.23 12.42
C TYR A 117 37.57 20.46 12.09
N THR A 118 38.06 21.37 11.26
CA THR A 118 37.37 22.66 11.01
C THR A 118 36.17 22.48 10.10
N LEU A 119 36.34 21.78 8.98
CA LEU A 119 35.24 21.36 8.10
C LEU A 119 34.34 20.37 8.82
N SER A 120 34.88 19.44 9.61
CA SER A 120 34.09 18.52 10.43
C SER A 120 33.12 19.25 11.36
N GLU A 121 33.58 20.26 12.12
CA GLU A 121 32.69 21.08 12.97
C GLU A 121 31.59 21.76 12.14
N ARG A 122 31.95 22.35 11.00
CA ARG A 122 31.01 23.06 10.13
C ARG A 122 29.92 22.14 9.58
N LEU A 123 30.29 20.94 9.12
CA LEU A 123 29.35 19.96 8.60
C LEU A 123 28.49 19.34 9.70
N LEU A 124 29.04 19.08 10.89
CA LEU A 124 28.27 18.63 12.05
C LEU A 124 27.21 19.66 12.47
N ARG A 125 27.57 20.94 12.55
CA ARG A 125 26.60 22.00 12.85
C ARG A 125 25.51 22.12 11.78
N ARG A 126 25.85 21.89 10.51
CA ARG A 126 24.86 21.80 9.43
C ARG A 126 23.94 20.60 9.62
N CYS A 127 24.49 19.42 9.92
CA CYS A 127 23.73 18.20 10.19
C CYS A 127 22.78 18.40 11.37
N LEU A 128 23.25 18.99 12.48
CA LEU A 128 22.43 19.28 13.64
C LEU A 128 21.24 20.18 13.29
N ARG A 129 21.48 21.32 12.61
CA ARG A 129 20.39 22.22 12.17
C ARG A 129 19.38 21.52 11.27
N LEU A 130 19.87 20.67 10.35
CA LEU A 130 19.02 19.92 9.44
C LEU A 130 18.16 18.89 10.21
N ALA A 131 18.78 18.16 11.11
CA ALA A 131 18.14 17.16 11.95
C ALA A 131 17.09 17.80 12.86
N GLU A 132 17.39 18.93 13.51
CA GLU A 132 16.43 19.65 14.35
C GLU A 132 15.24 20.19 13.54
N LYS A 133 15.49 20.82 12.39
CA LYS A 133 14.42 21.31 11.51
C LYS A 133 13.55 20.18 10.97
N GLY A 134 14.12 18.98 10.78
CA GLY A 134 13.40 17.78 10.36
C GLY A 134 12.92 16.88 11.50
N GLU A 135 13.11 17.30 12.76
CA GLU A 135 12.84 16.50 13.97
C GLU A 135 13.40 15.06 13.91
N PHE A 136 14.60 14.91 13.34
CA PHE A 136 15.33 13.66 13.31
C PHE A 136 16.23 13.53 14.54
N THR A 137 15.62 13.32 15.71
CA THR A 137 16.29 13.30 17.02
C THR A 137 17.49 12.36 17.08
N MET A 138 17.42 11.19 16.45
CA MET A 138 18.56 10.25 16.35
C MET A 138 19.79 10.87 15.65
N TYR A 139 19.60 11.60 14.55
CA TYR A 139 20.72 12.25 13.85
C TYR A 139 21.20 13.50 14.58
N ALA A 140 20.30 14.20 15.28
CA ALA A 140 20.68 15.30 16.16
C ALA A 140 21.54 14.81 17.33
N GLU A 141 21.20 13.68 17.94
CA GLU A 141 22.00 13.04 19.00
C GLU A 141 23.41 12.70 18.50
N GLN A 142 23.51 12.03 17.34
CA GLN A 142 24.79 11.68 16.75
C GLN A 142 25.65 12.91 16.42
N ALA A 143 25.03 13.97 15.89
CA ALA A 143 25.73 15.22 15.60
C ALA A 143 26.24 15.88 16.90
N CYS A 144 25.40 15.95 17.94
CA CYS A 144 25.79 16.48 19.26
C CYS A 144 26.92 15.66 19.90
N GLN A 145 26.85 14.34 19.84
CA GLN A 145 27.89 13.46 20.39
C GLN A 145 29.24 13.69 19.68
N ARG A 146 29.25 13.77 18.35
CA ARG A 146 30.48 14.00 17.59
C ARG A 146 31.05 15.40 17.82
N LEU A 147 30.19 16.42 17.94
CA LEU A 147 30.62 17.77 18.32
C LEU A 147 31.22 17.80 19.73
N SER A 148 30.62 17.07 20.67
CA SER A 148 31.14 16.94 22.03
C SER A 148 32.56 16.35 22.03
N THR A 149 32.78 15.24 21.33
CA THR A 149 34.12 14.63 21.18
C THR A 149 35.11 15.63 20.56
N LEU A 150 34.73 16.27 19.45
CA LEU A 150 35.56 17.23 18.73
C LEU A 150 35.96 18.44 19.60
N TYR A 151 35.04 18.96 20.42
CA TYR A 151 35.35 20.07 21.33
C TYR A 151 36.21 19.65 22.52
N ALA A 152 36.05 18.42 23.02
CA ALA A 152 36.91 17.89 24.07
C ALA A 152 38.36 17.78 23.57
N GLU A 153 38.58 17.25 22.38
CA GLU A 153 39.91 17.10 21.77
C GLU A 153 40.60 18.43 21.52
N GLN A 154 39.83 19.43 21.06
CA GLN A 154 40.32 20.79 20.85
C GLN A 154 40.36 21.62 22.13
N ARG A 155 40.04 21.05 23.30
CA ARG A 155 40.01 21.72 24.62
C ARG A 155 39.12 22.98 24.64
N GLN A 156 38.04 22.99 23.85
CA GLN A 156 37.09 24.09 23.73
C GLN A 156 35.99 23.99 24.80
N GLN A 157 36.36 24.24 26.07
CA GLN A 157 35.51 23.99 27.25
C GLN A 157 34.10 24.58 27.14
N ASN A 158 33.96 25.85 26.75
CA ASN A 158 32.66 26.52 26.68
C ASN A 158 31.71 25.87 25.66
N LYS A 159 32.23 25.52 24.48
CA LYS A 159 31.45 24.84 23.44
C LYS A 159 31.11 23.41 23.85
N TYR A 160 32.04 22.71 24.51
CA TYR A 160 31.82 21.38 25.07
C TYR A 160 30.67 21.36 26.08
N THR A 161 30.69 22.27 27.06
CA THR A 161 29.63 22.37 28.08
C THR A 161 28.26 22.65 27.44
N LEU A 162 28.20 23.57 26.46
CA LEU A 162 26.96 23.90 25.76
C LEU A 162 26.40 22.69 24.99
N ILE A 163 27.23 22.02 24.18
CA ILE A 163 26.77 20.91 23.35
C ILE A 163 26.41 19.69 24.20
N ASN A 164 27.09 19.45 25.32
CA ASN A 164 26.74 18.35 26.22
C ASN A 164 25.39 18.55 26.90
N LYS A 165 25.04 19.78 27.27
CA LYS A 165 23.70 20.09 27.79
C LYS A 165 22.63 19.76 26.74
N GLN A 166 22.88 20.11 25.49
CA GLN A 166 21.99 19.78 24.37
C GLN A 166 21.93 18.26 24.14
N LEU A 167 23.07 17.57 24.14
CA LEU A 167 23.17 16.12 23.98
C LEU A 167 22.35 15.37 25.02
N LEU A 168 22.44 15.74 26.30
CA LEU A 168 21.66 15.12 27.38
C LEU A 168 20.15 15.29 27.15
N LYS A 169 19.70 16.49 26.78
CA LYS A 169 18.30 16.74 26.44
C LYS A 169 17.85 15.90 25.24
N THR A 170 18.65 15.86 24.18
CA THR A 170 18.34 15.08 22.96
C THR A 170 18.28 13.59 23.25
N ARG A 171 19.15 13.05 24.12
CA ARG A 171 19.12 11.65 24.54
C ARG A 171 17.85 11.29 25.30
N GLN A 172 17.41 12.16 26.20
CA GLN A 172 16.17 11.95 26.93
C GLN A 172 14.96 11.93 25.98
N LEU A 173 14.91 12.87 25.02
CA LEU A 173 13.87 12.87 23.99
C LEU A 173 13.92 11.59 23.15
N LEU A 174 15.10 11.20 22.69
CA LEU A 174 15.30 9.98 21.89
C LEU A 174 14.83 8.73 22.63
N ALA A 175 15.05 8.64 23.94
CA ALA A 175 14.57 7.52 24.75
C ALA A 175 13.03 7.40 24.72
N TYR A 176 12.31 8.51 24.87
CA TYR A 176 10.84 8.51 24.76
C TYR A 176 10.37 8.15 23.35
N GLU A 177 11.05 8.64 22.32
CA GLU A 177 10.73 8.32 20.92
C GLU A 177 10.93 6.83 20.62
N GLN A 178 12.05 6.24 21.04
CA GLN A 178 12.35 4.83 20.85
C GLN A 178 11.32 3.94 21.54
N GLU A 179 10.91 4.29 22.77
CA GLU A 179 9.89 3.55 23.49
C GLU A 179 8.53 3.60 22.76
N ALA A 180 8.13 4.77 22.25
CA ALA A 180 6.89 4.92 21.49
C ALA A 180 6.94 4.15 20.15
N GLU A 181 8.06 4.24 19.43
CA GLU A 181 8.27 3.54 18.16
C GLU A 181 8.30 2.01 18.35
N GLN A 182 8.83 1.53 19.47
CA GLN A 182 8.83 0.11 19.81
C GLN A 182 7.40 -0.42 19.99
N LEU A 183 6.52 0.32 20.69
CA LEU A 183 5.11 -0.03 20.83
C LEU A 183 4.42 -0.12 19.47
N ALA A 184 4.55 0.93 18.64
CA ALA A 184 3.96 0.97 17.31
C ALA A 184 4.50 -0.15 16.39
N THR A 185 5.79 -0.48 16.52
CA THR A 185 6.43 -1.56 15.74
C THR A 185 5.97 -2.94 16.19
N GLN A 186 5.81 -3.17 17.50
CA GLN A 186 5.27 -4.42 18.04
C GLN A 186 3.84 -4.66 17.54
N VAL A 187 2.99 -3.64 17.58
CA VAL A 187 1.63 -3.71 17.03
C VAL A 187 1.65 -4.00 15.54
N ARG A 188 2.45 -3.27 14.76
CA ARG A 188 2.59 -3.48 13.31
C ARG A 188 3.03 -4.90 12.96
N LEU A 189 4.02 -5.45 13.67
CA LEU A 189 4.49 -6.83 13.49
C LEU A 189 3.39 -7.87 13.81
N THR A 190 2.52 -7.55 14.76
CA THR A 190 1.45 -8.46 15.19
C THR A 190 0.25 -8.41 14.26
N ILE A 191 -0.10 -7.23 13.72
CA ILE A 191 -1.23 -7.03 12.81
C ILE A 191 -1.04 -7.72 11.46
N THR A 192 0.20 -7.82 10.96
CA THR A 192 0.49 -8.52 9.70
C THR A 192 0.36 -10.04 9.80
N ARG A 193 0.13 -10.59 11.01
CA ARG A 193 -0.08 -12.02 11.23
C ARG A 193 -1.55 -12.41 11.04
N GLY A 194 -1.84 -13.70 11.12
CA GLY A 194 -3.18 -14.23 10.91
C GLY A 194 -4.23 -13.69 11.89
N VAL A 195 -5.51 -13.86 11.52
CA VAL A 195 -6.70 -13.42 12.27
C VAL A 195 -6.63 -13.73 13.78
N ALA A 196 -6.20 -14.94 14.15
CA ALA A 196 -6.09 -15.35 15.57
C ALA A 196 -5.15 -14.44 16.37
N THR A 197 -4.01 -14.05 15.80
CA THR A 197 -3.05 -13.17 16.46
C THR A 197 -3.59 -11.75 16.60
N ARG A 198 -4.31 -11.25 15.59
CA ARG A 198 -4.99 -9.94 15.65
C ARG A 198 -6.04 -9.90 16.75
N ARG A 199 -6.84 -10.96 16.91
CA ARG A 199 -7.82 -11.07 18.01
C ARG A 199 -7.16 -11.06 19.38
N ALA A 200 -6.02 -11.73 19.53
CA ALA A 200 -5.26 -11.75 20.79
C ALA A 200 -4.59 -10.39 21.12
N LEU A 201 -4.34 -9.55 20.12
CA LEU A 201 -3.79 -8.21 20.30
C LEU A 201 -4.85 -7.21 20.81
N LEU A 202 -6.11 -7.37 20.38
CA LEU A 202 -7.18 -6.40 20.62
C LEU A 202 -7.32 -5.95 22.09
N PRO A 203 -7.29 -6.85 23.11
CA PRO A 203 -7.42 -6.45 24.50
C PRO A 203 -6.24 -5.61 25.02
N LYS A 204 -5.07 -5.70 24.37
CA LYS A 204 -3.84 -4.98 24.77
C LYS A 204 -3.75 -3.58 24.16
N MET A 205 -4.51 -3.31 23.10
CA MET A 205 -4.43 -2.05 22.36
C MET A 205 -4.69 -0.80 23.22
N PRO A 206 -5.70 -0.75 24.12
CA PRO A 206 -5.95 0.43 24.95
C PRO A 206 -4.73 0.83 25.79
N GLN A 207 -4.05 -0.15 26.40
CA GLN A 207 -2.85 0.10 27.21
C GLN A 207 -1.68 0.63 26.37
N TYR A 208 -1.51 0.14 25.14
CA TYR A 208 -0.48 0.65 24.23
C TYR A 208 -0.76 2.08 23.78
N VAL A 209 -2.03 2.42 23.51
CA VAL A 209 -2.43 3.78 23.14
C VAL A 209 -2.19 4.73 24.31
N GLU A 210 -2.67 4.40 25.51
CA GLU A 210 -2.48 5.21 26.72
C GLU A 210 -1.00 5.47 27.01
N LYS A 211 -0.16 4.44 26.91
CA LYS A 211 1.28 4.59 27.09
C LYS A 211 1.91 5.51 26.03
N ALA A 212 1.50 5.41 24.78
CA ALA A 212 1.96 6.29 23.72
C ALA A 212 1.48 7.74 23.91
N GLU A 213 0.28 7.96 24.44
CA GLU A 213 -0.22 9.28 24.82
C GLU A 213 0.64 9.91 25.91
N GLN A 214 0.97 9.16 26.97
CA GLN A 214 1.87 9.63 28.03
C GLN A 214 3.26 9.98 27.50
N LEU A 215 3.82 9.16 26.60
CA LEU A 215 5.11 9.44 25.96
C LEU A 215 5.06 10.69 25.08
N HIS A 216 3.98 10.87 24.33
CA HIS A 216 3.78 12.05 23.50
C HIS A 216 3.62 13.32 24.34
N GLN A 217 2.89 13.26 25.47
CA GLN A 217 2.78 14.39 26.41
C GLN A 217 4.14 14.79 27.00
N LYS A 218 5.01 13.82 27.29
CA LYS A 218 6.36 14.08 27.83
C LYS A 218 7.33 14.65 26.79
N ALA A 219 7.33 14.10 25.58
CA ALA A 219 8.32 14.42 24.56
C ALA A 219 7.88 15.55 23.62
N GLY A 220 6.60 15.59 23.24
CA GLY A 220 6.03 16.57 22.31
C GLY A 220 6.63 16.53 20.90
N THR A 221 7.28 15.44 20.51
CA THR A 221 7.99 15.34 19.22
C THR A 221 7.13 14.70 18.12
N PHE A 222 7.50 14.94 16.85
CA PHE A 222 6.85 14.26 15.72
C PHE A 222 6.92 12.72 15.81
N ALA A 223 8.02 12.13 16.31
CA ALA A 223 8.14 10.67 16.36
C ALA A 223 7.15 10.04 17.35
N THR A 224 6.99 10.64 18.53
CA THR A 224 5.97 10.21 19.51
C THR A 224 4.56 10.44 19.01
N PHE A 225 4.28 11.57 18.32
CA PHE A 225 3.01 11.78 17.63
C PHE A 225 2.73 10.70 16.58
N SER A 226 3.71 10.40 15.71
CA SER A 226 3.59 9.40 14.64
C SER A 226 3.32 8.00 15.20
N ALA A 227 3.99 7.62 16.29
CA ALA A 227 3.76 6.36 16.98
C ALA A 227 2.33 6.29 17.55
N LEU A 228 1.89 7.33 18.26
CA LEU A 228 0.54 7.43 18.80
C LEU A 228 -0.53 7.36 17.70
N TYR A 229 -0.38 8.18 16.66
CA TYR A 229 -1.28 8.25 15.52
C TYR A 229 -1.43 6.88 14.83
N ARG A 230 -0.33 6.14 14.64
CA ARG A 230 -0.35 4.77 14.08
C ARG A 230 -1.05 3.77 15.00
N LEU A 231 -0.84 3.87 16.31
CA LEU A 231 -1.49 2.99 17.30
C LEU A 231 -3.00 3.24 17.36
N GLN A 232 -3.42 4.51 17.34
CA GLN A 232 -4.82 4.91 17.32
C GLN A 232 -5.53 4.42 16.04
N MET A 233 -4.91 4.58 14.86
CA MET A 233 -5.44 4.02 13.62
C MET A 233 -5.55 2.50 13.67
N ALA A 234 -4.49 1.81 14.09
CA ALA A 234 -4.50 0.35 14.22
C ALA A 234 -5.61 -0.15 15.16
N GLN A 235 -5.83 0.52 16.30
CA GLN A 235 -6.91 0.18 17.22
C GLN A 235 -8.29 0.39 16.57
N ALA A 236 -8.48 1.52 15.88
CA ALA A 236 -9.72 1.84 15.21
C ALA A 236 -10.04 0.84 14.09
N GLU A 237 -9.06 0.47 13.26
CA GLU A 237 -9.20 -0.53 12.20
C GLU A 237 -9.55 -1.92 12.74
N LEU A 238 -8.88 -2.36 13.81
CA LEU A 238 -9.15 -3.65 14.45
C LEU A 238 -10.53 -3.70 15.12
N THR A 239 -11.04 -2.57 15.60
CA THR A 239 -12.36 -2.46 16.24
C THR A 239 -13.47 -2.08 15.27
N GLY A 240 -13.16 -1.82 13.99
CA GLY A 240 -14.11 -1.35 12.99
C GLY A 240 -14.62 0.09 13.22
N ARG A 241 -13.98 0.87 14.09
CA ARG A 241 -14.34 2.26 14.41
C ARG A 241 -13.76 3.23 13.39
N TYR A 242 -14.17 3.11 12.13
CA TYR A 242 -13.64 3.92 11.03
C TYR A 242 -13.95 5.43 11.17
N ASP A 243 -14.99 5.79 11.92
CA ASP A 243 -15.25 7.19 12.27
C ASP A 243 -14.14 7.81 13.12
N ASP A 244 -13.48 7.03 13.98
CA ASP A 244 -12.31 7.49 14.72
C ASP A 244 -11.14 7.75 13.76
N VAL A 245 -10.96 6.91 12.72
CA VAL A 245 -9.93 7.15 11.69
C VAL A 245 -10.21 8.46 10.92
N ILE A 246 -11.47 8.76 10.60
CA ILE A 246 -11.86 10.05 9.99
C ILE A 246 -11.50 11.21 10.93
N ARG A 247 -11.81 11.08 12.23
CA ARG A 247 -11.46 12.10 13.23
C ARG A 247 -9.95 12.30 13.32
N TYR A 248 -9.17 11.23 13.41
CA TYR A 248 -7.70 11.30 13.52
C TYR A 248 -7.06 11.91 12.27
N THR A 249 -7.49 11.51 11.08
CA THR A 249 -6.96 12.05 9.82
C THR A 249 -7.31 13.53 9.64
N THR A 250 -8.52 13.93 10.05
CA THR A 250 -8.94 15.34 10.05
C THR A 250 -8.13 16.16 11.07
N ALA A 251 -7.93 15.64 12.28
CA ALA A 251 -7.15 16.30 13.31
C ALA A 251 -5.68 16.47 12.90
N ALA A 252 -5.06 15.43 12.32
CA ALA A 252 -3.70 15.50 11.81
C ALA A 252 -3.56 16.54 10.68
N THR A 253 -4.51 16.59 9.75
CA THR A 253 -4.54 17.62 8.69
C THR A 253 -4.62 19.03 9.28
N ARG A 254 -5.46 19.23 10.31
CA ARG A 254 -5.56 20.52 11.01
C ARG A 254 -4.26 20.89 11.72
N LEU A 255 -3.61 19.95 12.41
CA LEU A 255 -2.34 20.21 13.07
C LEU A 255 -1.23 20.57 12.06
N LEU A 256 -1.22 19.91 10.89
CA LEU A 256 -0.33 20.24 9.78
C LEU A 256 -0.56 21.68 9.28
N GLN A 257 -1.82 22.04 8.99
CA GLN A 257 -2.19 23.39 8.54
C GLN A 257 -1.86 24.49 9.57
N GLN A 258 -1.89 24.16 10.86
CA GLN A 258 -1.51 25.07 11.95
C GLN A 258 0.01 25.15 12.18
N GLY A 259 0.83 24.43 11.40
CA GLY A 259 2.28 24.35 11.60
C GLY A 259 2.71 23.60 12.86
N LYS A 260 1.82 22.81 13.47
CA LYS A 260 2.08 21.99 14.67
C LYS A 260 2.56 20.59 14.34
N LEU A 261 2.49 20.17 13.07
CA LEU A 261 3.16 18.98 12.57
C LEU A 261 4.20 19.36 11.53
N ASN A 262 5.31 18.65 11.55
CA ASN A 262 6.40 18.89 10.63
C ASN A 262 6.06 18.37 9.23
N GLU A 263 5.86 19.30 8.31
CA GLU A 263 5.52 19.05 6.90
C GLU A 263 6.55 18.18 6.17
N ARG A 264 7.81 18.19 6.60
CA ARG A 264 8.86 17.36 5.99
C ARG A 264 8.75 15.90 6.43
N ARG A 265 8.08 15.64 7.54
CA ARG A 265 7.99 14.35 8.23
C ARG A 265 6.60 13.73 8.15
N PHE A 266 5.56 14.52 7.94
CA PHE A 266 4.19 14.01 7.85
C PHE A 266 3.88 13.52 6.43
N ASP A 267 3.45 12.26 6.29
CA ASP A 267 3.03 11.72 5.00
C ASP A 267 1.56 12.07 4.74
N GLN A 268 1.35 13.25 4.14
CA GLN A 268 0.01 13.74 3.80
C GLN A 268 -0.75 12.78 2.87
N ARG A 269 -0.06 12.14 1.92
CA ARG A 269 -0.69 11.19 0.98
C ARG A 269 -1.20 9.96 1.71
N PHE A 270 -0.42 9.44 2.66
CA PHE A 270 -0.88 8.36 3.52
C PHE A 270 -2.12 8.78 4.34
N ASN A 271 -2.09 9.96 4.96
CA ASN A 271 -3.23 10.48 5.73
C ASN A 271 -4.50 10.66 4.87
N GLN A 272 -4.36 11.19 3.65
CA GLN A 272 -5.45 11.34 2.68
C GLN A 272 -6.03 9.99 2.26
N PHE A 273 -5.16 9.02 1.96
CA PHE A 273 -5.58 7.65 1.66
C PHE A 273 -6.38 7.04 2.82
N MET A 274 -5.87 7.14 4.05
CA MET A 274 -6.56 6.62 5.24
C MET A 274 -7.91 7.29 5.47
N SER A 275 -8.03 8.59 5.16
CA SER A 275 -9.30 9.30 5.21
C SER A 275 -10.30 8.73 4.21
N VAL A 276 -9.93 8.59 2.94
CA VAL A 276 -10.76 8.00 1.87
C VAL A 276 -11.18 6.57 2.22
N TYR A 277 -10.23 5.77 2.68
CA TYR A 277 -10.45 4.41 3.13
C TYR A 277 -11.47 4.34 4.28
N ALA A 278 -11.32 5.17 5.30
CA ALA A 278 -12.24 5.20 6.43
C ALA A 278 -13.67 5.62 6.03
N HIS A 279 -13.83 6.53 5.07
CA HIS A 279 -15.14 6.90 4.53
C HIS A 279 -15.81 5.74 3.80
N LEU A 280 -15.05 4.96 3.02
CA LEU A 280 -15.55 3.74 2.39
C LEU A 280 -16.04 2.75 3.45
N ARG A 281 -15.26 2.54 4.50
CA ARG A 281 -15.55 1.53 5.53
C ARG A 281 -16.62 1.93 6.55
N SER A 282 -16.94 3.22 6.64
CA SER A 282 -18.03 3.77 7.49
C SER A 282 -19.31 4.08 6.70
N ASN A 283 -19.42 3.62 5.45
CA ASN A 283 -20.56 3.86 4.57
C ASN A 283 -20.84 5.34 4.26
N LYS A 284 -19.82 6.20 4.35
CA LYS A 284 -19.90 7.65 4.07
C LYS A 284 -19.46 7.96 2.64
N TYR A 285 -20.07 7.30 1.67
CA TYR A 285 -19.57 7.26 0.29
C TYR A 285 -19.53 8.63 -0.39
N ALA A 286 -20.61 9.42 -0.29
CA ALA A 286 -20.70 10.73 -0.94
C ALA A 286 -19.63 11.72 -0.42
N ALA A 287 -19.37 11.72 0.89
CA ALA A 287 -18.31 12.54 1.48
C ALA A 287 -16.92 12.00 1.07
N GLY A 288 -16.73 10.67 1.08
CA GLY A 288 -15.51 10.03 0.63
C GLY A 288 -15.17 10.33 -0.84
N LEU A 289 -16.16 10.35 -1.73
CA LEU A 289 -15.99 10.68 -3.15
C LEU A 289 -15.47 12.10 -3.35
N LYS A 290 -16.08 13.09 -2.67
CA LYS A 290 -15.62 14.49 -2.75
C LYS A 290 -14.18 14.65 -2.28
N LEU A 291 -13.81 13.96 -1.20
CA LEU A 291 -12.43 13.98 -0.69
C LEU A 291 -11.47 13.26 -1.65
N ALA A 292 -11.88 12.12 -2.20
CA ALA A 292 -11.06 11.36 -3.14
C ALA A 292 -10.77 12.14 -4.41
N GLU A 293 -11.76 12.88 -4.92
CA GLU A 293 -11.60 13.80 -6.06
C GLU A 293 -10.56 14.89 -5.76
N ALA A 294 -10.68 15.55 -4.61
CA ALA A 294 -9.75 16.59 -4.19
C ALA A 294 -8.32 16.07 -3.99
N TYR A 295 -8.17 14.89 -3.40
CA TYR A 295 -6.86 14.31 -3.08
C TYR A 295 -6.18 13.63 -4.27
N ALA A 296 -6.91 13.30 -5.34
CA ALA A 296 -6.35 12.57 -6.49
C ALA A 296 -5.14 13.26 -7.13
N ALA A 297 -5.08 14.60 -7.08
CA ALA A 297 -3.99 15.40 -7.63
C ALA A 297 -2.65 15.22 -6.88
N ASP A 298 -2.68 14.82 -5.61
CA ASP A 298 -1.47 14.69 -4.77
C ASP A 298 -0.72 13.38 -5.01
N PHE A 299 -1.34 12.43 -5.72
CA PHE A 299 -0.74 11.15 -6.06
C PHE A 299 -0.08 11.20 -7.44
N HIS A 300 1.19 10.82 -7.51
CA HIS A 300 1.91 10.83 -8.79
C HIS A 300 1.43 9.67 -9.70
N PRO A 301 0.97 9.91 -10.95
CA PRO A 301 0.35 8.89 -11.81
C PRO A 301 1.21 7.66 -12.11
N THR A 302 2.53 7.76 -12.02
CA THR A 302 3.44 6.62 -12.25
C THR A 302 3.75 5.80 -11.00
N SER A 303 3.25 6.22 -9.82
CA SER A 303 3.48 5.53 -8.55
C SER A 303 2.46 4.41 -8.32
N SER A 304 2.87 3.31 -7.70
CA SER A 304 1.90 2.26 -7.29
C SER A 304 0.87 2.76 -6.28
N ASN A 305 1.21 3.77 -5.47
CA ASN A 305 0.28 4.38 -4.52
C ASN A 305 -0.88 5.08 -5.24
N TRP A 306 -0.66 5.65 -6.42
CA TRP A 306 -1.72 6.23 -7.25
C TRP A 306 -2.74 5.18 -7.69
N PHE A 307 -2.28 4.02 -8.18
CA PHE A 307 -3.18 2.93 -8.55
C PHE A 307 -3.94 2.40 -7.34
N TYR A 308 -3.27 2.22 -6.21
CA TYR A 308 -3.92 1.75 -4.98
C TYR A 308 -4.97 2.75 -4.46
N PHE A 309 -4.71 4.05 -4.57
CA PHE A 309 -5.68 5.10 -4.26
C PHE A 309 -6.88 5.06 -5.22
N TYR A 310 -6.64 4.94 -6.53
CA TYR A 310 -7.70 4.86 -7.53
C TYR A 310 -8.55 3.57 -7.41
N GLU A 311 -7.99 2.45 -6.95
CA GLU A 311 -8.78 1.25 -6.60
C GLU A 311 -9.86 1.62 -5.55
N HIS A 312 -9.49 2.35 -4.50
CA HIS A 312 -10.43 2.76 -3.44
C HIS A 312 -11.39 3.87 -3.89
N TYR A 313 -10.93 4.76 -4.77
CA TYR A 313 -11.78 5.78 -5.36
C TYR A 313 -12.89 5.15 -6.22
N ILE A 314 -12.54 4.14 -7.03
CA ILE A 314 -13.50 3.35 -7.80
C ILE A 314 -14.47 2.61 -6.86
N LEU A 315 -13.97 1.99 -5.79
CA LEU A 315 -14.83 1.31 -4.81
C LEU A 315 -15.82 2.28 -4.17
N LEU A 316 -15.42 3.50 -3.83
CA LEU A 316 -16.34 4.53 -3.35
C LEU A 316 -17.44 4.86 -4.37
N ALA A 317 -17.09 4.98 -5.65
CA ALA A 317 -18.07 5.26 -6.72
C ALA A 317 -19.06 4.10 -6.87
N LEU A 318 -18.55 2.86 -6.89
CA LEU A 318 -19.38 1.65 -6.93
C LEU A 318 -20.32 1.55 -5.73
N HIS A 319 -19.82 1.85 -4.52
CA HIS A 319 -20.61 1.82 -3.30
C HIS A 319 -21.64 2.96 -3.23
N ALA A 320 -21.34 4.12 -3.81
CA ALA A 320 -22.29 5.21 -3.97
C ALA A 320 -23.36 4.94 -5.05
N GLY A 321 -23.20 3.88 -5.86
CA GLY A 321 -24.06 3.60 -7.01
C GLY A 321 -23.76 4.47 -8.24
N ASP A 322 -22.68 5.25 -8.24
CA ASP A 322 -22.24 6.06 -9.38
C ASP A 322 -21.38 5.20 -10.33
N TYR A 323 -22.05 4.31 -11.07
CA TYR A 323 -21.39 3.39 -12.00
C TYR A 323 -20.76 4.10 -13.19
N GLU A 324 -21.25 5.28 -13.56
CA GLU A 324 -20.64 6.09 -14.62
C GLU A 324 -19.30 6.68 -14.17
N GLN A 325 -19.23 7.22 -12.96
CA GLN A 325 -17.97 7.70 -12.41
C GLN A 325 -16.96 6.56 -12.24
N ALA A 326 -17.40 5.39 -11.75
CA ALA A 326 -16.54 4.20 -11.68
C ALA A 326 -15.97 3.83 -13.06
N LEU A 327 -16.79 3.87 -14.12
CA LEU A 327 -16.35 3.63 -15.50
C LEU A 327 -15.35 4.68 -15.97
N ARG A 328 -15.58 5.97 -15.71
CA ARG A 328 -14.64 7.05 -16.06
C ARG A 328 -13.28 6.86 -15.36
N LEU A 329 -13.29 6.58 -14.06
CA LEU A 329 -12.08 6.35 -13.27
C LEU A 329 -11.29 5.12 -13.76
N LEU A 330 -11.99 4.04 -14.13
CA LEU A 330 -11.37 2.85 -14.73
C LEU A 330 -10.65 3.19 -16.03
N HIS A 331 -11.27 4.00 -16.90
CA HIS A 331 -10.63 4.46 -18.15
C HIS A 331 -9.39 5.32 -17.89
N VAL A 332 -9.43 6.20 -16.89
CA VAL A 332 -8.27 7.00 -16.47
C VAL A 332 -7.12 6.09 -16.05
N ALA A 333 -7.40 5.07 -15.24
CA ALA A 333 -6.39 4.09 -14.80
C ALA A 333 -5.82 3.26 -15.95
N HIS A 334 -6.67 2.73 -16.85
CA HIS A 334 -6.20 1.91 -17.98
C HIS A 334 -5.42 2.68 -19.05
N LYS A 335 -5.74 3.97 -19.26
CA LYS A 335 -4.96 4.83 -20.17
C LYS A 335 -3.59 5.20 -19.62
N ASN A 336 -3.32 4.97 -18.33
CA ASN A 336 -2.05 5.29 -17.72
C ASN A 336 -0.93 4.33 -18.20
N PRO A 337 0.18 4.82 -18.79
CA PRO A 337 1.28 3.97 -19.28
C PRO A 337 1.97 3.12 -18.20
N SER A 338 1.74 3.42 -16.92
CA SER A 338 2.28 2.66 -15.78
C SER A 338 1.36 1.52 -15.33
N PHE A 339 0.15 1.41 -15.86
CA PHE A 339 -0.80 0.34 -15.55
C PHE A 339 -0.26 -1.07 -15.87
N PRO A 340 0.27 -1.36 -17.08
CA PRO A 340 0.81 -2.70 -17.37
C PRO A 340 2.08 -3.03 -16.55
N LYS A 341 2.68 -2.05 -15.86
CA LYS A 341 3.86 -2.23 -15.00
C LYS A 341 3.49 -2.57 -13.55
N GLN A 342 2.20 -2.62 -13.21
CA GLN A 342 1.77 -3.02 -11.88
C GLN A 342 2.09 -4.49 -11.60
N ARG A 343 2.15 -4.85 -10.32
CA ARG A 343 2.41 -6.24 -9.91
C ARG A 343 1.26 -7.15 -10.34
N PRO A 344 1.50 -8.43 -10.62
CA PRO A 344 0.46 -9.38 -11.03
C PRO A 344 -0.75 -9.38 -10.09
N ALA A 345 -0.53 -9.45 -8.78
CA ALA A 345 -1.61 -9.42 -7.79
C ALA A 345 -2.44 -8.11 -7.80
N ALA A 346 -1.87 -6.99 -8.26
CA ALA A 346 -2.64 -5.77 -8.47
C ALA A 346 -3.44 -5.83 -9.77
N GLN A 347 -2.84 -6.32 -10.85
CA GLN A 347 -3.54 -6.52 -12.13
C GLN A 347 -4.77 -7.41 -11.97
N GLU A 348 -4.66 -8.51 -11.22
CA GLU A 348 -5.80 -9.38 -10.90
C GLU A 348 -6.95 -8.63 -10.18
N ARG A 349 -6.63 -7.73 -9.23
CA ARG A 349 -7.65 -6.91 -8.55
C ARG A 349 -8.32 -5.94 -9.52
N TRP A 350 -7.53 -5.31 -10.40
CA TRP A 350 -8.04 -4.41 -11.43
C TRP A 350 -8.92 -5.12 -12.47
N GLU A 351 -8.57 -6.34 -12.86
CA GLU A 351 -9.39 -7.18 -13.74
C GLU A 351 -10.74 -7.50 -13.11
N LEU A 352 -10.77 -7.84 -11.82
CA LEU A 352 -12.01 -8.09 -11.11
C LEU A 352 -12.86 -6.82 -10.96
N LEU A 353 -12.25 -5.66 -10.63
CA LEU A 353 -12.94 -4.36 -10.62
C LEU A 353 -13.53 -4.02 -11.98
N GLN A 354 -12.74 -4.18 -13.05
CA GLN A 354 -13.20 -3.98 -14.43
C GLN A 354 -14.40 -4.88 -14.71
N ALA A 355 -14.33 -6.17 -14.37
CA ALA A 355 -15.39 -7.12 -14.69
C ALA A 355 -16.72 -6.74 -14.00
N TYR A 356 -16.68 -6.24 -12.76
CA TYR A 356 -17.85 -5.69 -12.08
C TYR A 356 -18.37 -4.40 -12.72
N ILE A 357 -17.49 -3.46 -13.05
CA ILE A 357 -17.87 -2.19 -13.69
C ILE A 357 -18.52 -2.44 -15.04
N GLU A 358 -17.95 -3.33 -15.84
CA GLU A 358 -18.51 -3.75 -17.13
C GLU A 358 -19.82 -4.51 -16.92
N PHE A 359 -19.91 -5.39 -15.92
CA PHE A 359 -21.14 -6.09 -15.60
C PHE A 359 -22.30 -5.14 -15.25
N VAL A 360 -22.09 -4.03 -14.56
CA VAL A 360 -23.19 -3.10 -14.26
C VAL A 360 -23.61 -2.20 -15.44
N GLN A 361 -22.83 -2.17 -16.53
CA GLN A 361 -23.23 -1.44 -17.73
C GLN A 361 -24.37 -2.15 -18.48
N PRO A 362 -25.21 -1.39 -19.21
CA PRO A 362 -26.10 -1.97 -20.22
C PRO A 362 -25.30 -2.84 -21.20
N ALA A 363 -25.84 -4.00 -21.57
CA ALA A 363 -25.12 -4.95 -22.42
C ALA A 363 -24.82 -4.35 -23.80
N GLU A 364 -25.71 -3.49 -24.30
CA GLU A 364 -25.62 -2.80 -25.58
C GLU A 364 -24.53 -1.71 -25.57
N ALA A 365 -24.22 -1.16 -24.40
CA ALA A 365 -23.19 -0.13 -24.24
C ALA A 365 -21.76 -0.71 -24.31
N LEU A 366 -21.60 -2.03 -24.17
CA LEU A 366 -20.30 -2.69 -24.22
C LEU A 366 -19.96 -3.18 -25.64
N PRO A 367 -18.77 -2.82 -26.17
CA PRO A 367 -18.27 -3.39 -27.42
C PRO A 367 -18.25 -4.92 -27.36
N SER A 368 -18.57 -5.60 -28.46
CA SER A 368 -18.66 -7.07 -28.51
C SER A 368 -17.39 -7.78 -28.01
N ARG A 369 -16.21 -7.20 -28.30
CA ARG A 369 -14.92 -7.70 -27.77
C ARG A 369 -14.90 -7.72 -26.24
N ARG A 370 -15.41 -6.67 -25.58
CA ARG A 370 -15.45 -6.57 -24.11
C ARG A 370 -16.46 -7.52 -23.51
N ARG A 371 -17.63 -7.68 -24.14
CA ARG A 371 -18.61 -8.70 -23.76
C ARG A 371 -18.01 -10.11 -23.78
N ASN A 372 -17.25 -10.44 -24.83
CA ASN A 372 -16.56 -11.72 -24.94
C ASN A 372 -15.48 -11.89 -23.87
N GLN A 373 -14.72 -10.82 -23.55
CA GLN A 373 -13.72 -10.86 -22.47
C GLN A 373 -14.37 -11.09 -21.09
N LEU A 374 -15.50 -10.44 -20.80
CA LEU A 374 -16.24 -10.66 -19.56
C LEU A 374 -16.77 -12.09 -19.47
N ALA A 375 -17.31 -12.63 -20.57
CA ALA A 375 -17.75 -14.03 -20.62
C ALA A 375 -16.59 -15.02 -20.44
N LEU A 376 -15.42 -14.71 -21.00
CA LEU A 376 -14.20 -15.50 -20.80
C LEU A 376 -13.76 -15.48 -19.33
N PHE A 377 -13.78 -14.31 -18.69
CA PHE A 377 -13.50 -14.18 -17.26
C PHE A 377 -14.51 -14.98 -16.41
N ALA A 378 -15.81 -14.85 -16.68
CA ALA A 378 -16.84 -15.56 -15.94
C ALA A 378 -16.77 -17.10 -16.11
N SER A 379 -16.31 -17.58 -17.28
CA SER A 379 -16.19 -19.01 -17.56
C SER A 379 -14.88 -19.63 -17.06
N LEU A 380 -13.75 -18.95 -17.22
CA LEU A 380 -12.41 -19.50 -16.98
C LEU A 380 -11.80 -19.13 -15.63
N THR A 381 -12.21 -18.02 -15.00
CA THR A 381 -11.59 -17.60 -13.74
C THR A 381 -11.96 -18.57 -12.62
N VAL A 382 -10.97 -19.29 -12.09
CA VAL A 382 -11.16 -20.17 -10.93
C VAL A 382 -10.74 -19.39 -9.68
N PRO A 383 -11.59 -19.30 -8.64
CA PRO A 383 -11.17 -18.71 -7.36
C PRO A 383 -9.94 -19.44 -6.82
N GLU A 384 -8.82 -18.73 -6.71
CA GLU A 384 -7.60 -19.31 -6.15
C GLU A 384 -7.64 -19.28 -4.62
N TYR A 385 -7.34 -20.43 -4.00
CA TYR A 385 -7.39 -20.60 -2.54
C TYR A 385 -6.06 -20.27 -1.86
N THR A 386 -5.39 -19.20 -2.29
CA THR A 386 -4.24 -18.68 -1.53
C THR A 386 -4.72 -17.80 -0.38
N ARG A 387 -3.99 -17.83 0.75
CA ARG A 387 -4.35 -17.15 2.00
C ARG A 387 -4.56 -15.63 1.82
N ASP A 388 -3.91 -15.05 0.81
CA ASP A 388 -3.95 -13.63 0.46
C ASP A 388 -5.13 -13.24 -0.45
N LYS A 389 -5.86 -14.22 -1.04
CA LYS A 389 -6.94 -13.98 -2.01
C LYS A 389 -8.36 -14.23 -1.47
N ARG A 390 -8.50 -14.60 -0.19
CA ARG A 390 -9.80 -15.00 0.42
C ARG A 390 -10.92 -13.96 0.22
N GLY A 391 -10.60 -12.68 0.32
CA GLY A 391 -11.58 -11.59 0.17
C GLY A 391 -12.20 -11.44 -1.21
N HIS A 392 -11.50 -11.86 -2.27
CA HIS A 392 -11.97 -11.70 -3.66
C HIS A 392 -12.73 -12.93 -4.18
N ASN A 393 -12.62 -14.07 -3.50
CA ASN A 393 -13.22 -15.32 -3.95
C ASN A 393 -14.75 -15.27 -3.94
N VAL A 394 -15.37 -14.64 -2.92
CA VAL A 394 -16.82 -14.42 -2.88
C VAL A 394 -17.25 -13.54 -4.05
N ALA A 395 -16.54 -12.44 -4.30
CA ALA A 395 -16.83 -11.55 -5.41
C ALA A 395 -16.75 -12.25 -6.78
N ILE A 396 -15.71 -13.06 -7.03
CA ILE A 396 -15.61 -13.86 -8.27
C ILE A 396 -16.81 -14.79 -8.42
N LEU A 397 -17.16 -15.56 -7.38
CA LEU A 397 -18.27 -16.53 -7.45
C LEU A 397 -19.63 -15.85 -7.67
N VAL A 398 -19.87 -14.72 -7.00
CA VAL A 398 -21.10 -13.94 -7.17
C VAL A 398 -21.18 -13.37 -8.58
N LEU A 399 -20.10 -12.77 -9.09
CA LEU A 399 -20.07 -12.24 -10.46
C LEU A 399 -20.36 -13.33 -11.50
N GLN A 400 -19.78 -14.52 -11.34
CA GLN A 400 -20.04 -15.66 -12.23
C GLN A 400 -21.50 -16.07 -12.24
N LEU A 401 -22.11 -16.21 -11.05
CA LEU A 401 -23.54 -16.54 -10.95
C LEU A 401 -24.39 -15.49 -11.67
N LEU A 402 -24.18 -14.21 -11.36
CA LEU A 402 -24.99 -13.13 -11.91
C LEU A 402 -24.78 -12.95 -13.43
N HIS A 403 -23.58 -13.26 -13.94
CA HIS A 403 -23.30 -13.29 -15.37
C HIS A 403 -24.16 -14.31 -16.11
N TYR A 404 -24.15 -15.58 -15.67
CA TYR A 404 -24.96 -16.63 -16.29
C TYR A 404 -26.46 -16.41 -16.07
N LEU A 405 -26.84 -15.85 -14.92
CA LEU A 405 -28.22 -15.47 -14.65
C LEU A 405 -28.73 -14.44 -15.67
N ARG A 406 -27.88 -13.47 -16.04
CA ARG A 406 -28.21 -12.48 -17.07
C ARG A 406 -28.31 -13.07 -18.47
N GLN A 407 -27.48 -14.06 -18.78
CA GLN A 407 -27.52 -14.81 -20.05
C GLN A 407 -28.71 -15.77 -20.13
N ARG A 408 -29.40 -15.99 -19.01
CA ARG A 408 -30.54 -16.91 -18.89
C ARG A 408 -30.17 -18.37 -19.15
N GLU A 409 -28.94 -18.77 -18.85
CA GLU A 409 -28.49 -20.16 -19.01
C GLU A 409 -28.74 -20.94 -17.71
N LEU A 410 -29.78 -21.79 -17.68
CA LEU A 410 -30.19 -22.48 -16.44
C LEU A 410 -29.11 -23.43 -15.89
N GLU A 411 -28.56 -24.31 -16.71
CA GLU A 411 -27.57 -25.32 -16.29
C GLU A 411 -26.29 -24.68 -15.69
N PRO A 412 -25.68 -23.66 -16.33
CA PRO A 412 -24.58 -22.91 -15.73
C PRO A 412 -24.94 -22.21 -14.41
N VAL A 413 -26.14 -21.62 -14.31
CA VAL A 413 -26.63 -21.01 -13.07
C VAL A 413 -26.67 -22.04 -11.95
N LEU A 414 -27.34 -23.18 -12.15
CA LEU A 414 -27.44 -24.25 -11.15
C LEU A 414 -26.06 -24.77 -10.73
N THR A 415 -25.16 -24.95 -11.69
CA THR A 415 -23.77 -25.36 -11.43
C THR A 415 -23.03 -24.35 -10.55
N ARG A 416 -23.18 -23.03 -10.79
CA ARG A 416 -22.53 -21.98 -10.00
C ARG A 416 -23.16 -21.84 -8.61
N MET A 417 -24.46 -22.05 -8.48
CA MET A 417 -25.13 -22.08 -7.19
C MET A 417 -24.61 -23.21 -6.29
N GLU A 418 -24.40 -24.41 -6.83
CA GLU A 418 -23.83 -25.52 -6.04
C GLU A 418 -22.38 -25.24 -5.61
N ARG A 419 -21.59 -24.57 -6.45
CA ARG A 419 -20.25 -24.09 -6.07
C ARG A 419 -20.29 -23.08 -4.92
N LEU A 420 -21.21 -22.12 -4.96
CA LEU A 420 -21.42 -21.15 -3.87
C LEU A 420 -21.83 -21.84 -2.58
N ARG A 421 -22.75 -22.80 -2.63
CA ARG A 421 -23.18 -23.59 -1.46
C ARG A 421 -22.01 -24.33 -0.82
N LYS A 422 -21.20 -25.03 -1.63
CA LYS A 422 -19.98 -25.72 -1.16
C LYS A 422 -18.98 -24.73 -0.54
N TYR A 423 -18.82 -23.55 -1.14
CA TYR A 423 -17.93 -22.51 -0.62
C TYR A 423 -18.40 -22.00 0.75
N GLN A 424 -19.70 -21.67 0.89
CA GLN A 424 -20.29 -21.23 2.15
C GLN A 424 -20.05 -22.24 3.28
N GLN A 425 -20.32 -23.53 3.03
CA GLN A 425 -20.16 -24.59 4.02
C GLN A 425 -18.71 -24.78 4.47
N ARG A 426 -17.74 -24.55 3.57
CA ARG A 426 -16.30 -24.74 3.84
C ARG A 426 -15.65 -23.53 4.47
N HIS A 427 -16.07 -22.31 4.12
CA HIS A 427 -15.29 -21.10 4.37
C HIS A 427 -16.02 -19.99 5.13
N LEU A 428 -17.35 -19.97 5.19
CA LEU A 428 -18.14 -18.85 5.76
C LEU A 428 -18.79 -19.20 7.10
N ARG A 429 -18.00 -19.73 8.04
CA ARG A 429 -18.48 -20.14 9.38
C ARG A 429 -18.31 -19.07 10.46
N ASP A 430 -17.40 -18.12 10.26
CA ASP A 430 -17.06 -17.13 11.28
C ASP A 430 -18.04 -15.96 11.32
N ALA A 431 -18.20 -15.31 12.48
CA ALA A 431 -19.04 -14.12 12.62
C ALA A 431 -18.65 -12.99 11.64
N SER A 432 -17.37 -12.93 11.28
CA SER A 432 -16.83 -11.98 10.32
C SER A 432 -17.21 -12.23 8.87
N THR A 433 -17.83 -13.37 8.56
CA THR A 433 -18.31 -13.69 7.21
C THR A 433 -19.83 -13.54 7.10
N LEU A 434 -20.45 -12.87 8.08
CA LEU A 434 -21.90 -12.77 8.22
C LEU A 434 -22.55 -12.14 6.98
N ARG A 435 -22.02 -11.01 6.49
CA ARG A 435 -22.56 -10.31 5.32
C ARG A 435 -22.50 -11.20 4.07
N SER A 436 -21.35 -11.81 3.81
CA SER A 436 -21.17 -12.76 2.70
C SER A 436 -22.11 -13.97 2.82
N ARG A 437 -22.29 -14.51 4.03
CA ARG A 437 -23.24 -15.60 4.28
C ARG A 437 -24.68 -15.18 4.03
N LEU A 438 -25.08 -13.98 4.44
CA LEU A 438 -26.44 -13.46 4.23
C LEU A 438 -26.73 -13.26 2.74
N LEU A 439 -25.78 -12.69 1.98
CA LEU A 439 -25.91 -12.59 0.52
C LEU A 439 -26.03 -13.98 -0.13
N LEU A 440 -25.20 -14.94 0.25
CA LEU A 440 -25.25 -16.28 -0.34
C LEU A 440 -26.57 -17.01 0.01
N ARG A 441 -27.13 -16.77 1.20
CA ARG A 441 -28.46 -17.27 1.56
C ARG A 441 -29.59 -16.59 0.77
N LEU A 442 -29.46 -15.30 0.47
CA LEU A 442 -30.39 -14.61 -0.43
C LEU A 442 -30.35 -15.23 -1.83
N LEU A 443 -29.15 -15.45 -2.38
CA LEU A 443 -28.96 -16.05 -3.70
C LEU A 443 -29.40 -17.52 -3.75
N SER A 444 -29.32 -18.27 -2.64
CA SER A 444 -29.78 -19.67 -2.60
C SER A 444 -31.30 -19.80 -2.74
N LEU A 445 -32.06 -18.73 -2.55
CA LEU A 445 -33.52 -18.73 -2.74
C LEU A 445 -33.94 -18.75 -4.22
N LEU A 446 -33.04 -18.44 -5.15
CA LEU A 446 -33.32 -18.38 -6.60
C LEU A 446 -34.09 -19.61 -7.14
N PRO A 447 -33.61 -20.85 -6.97
CA PRO A 447 -34.30 -22.04 -7.46
C PRO A 447 -35.52 -22.40 -6.60
N GLU A 448 -35.55 -22.02 -5.32
CA GLU A 448 -36.68 -22.33 -4.42
C GLU A 448 -37.97 -21.62 -4.82
N VAL A 449 -37.87 -20.51 -5.55
CA VAL A 449 -39.00 -19.75 -6.07
C VAL A 449 -39.05 -19.78 -7.60
N ASN A 450 -38.41 -20.76 -8.23
CA ASN A 450 -38.35 -20.90 -9.69
C ASN A 450 -37.93 -19.62 -10.41
N PHE A 451 -36.99 -18.87 -9.81
CA PHE A 451 -36.47 -17.61 -10.35
C PHE A 451 -37.53 -16.49 -10.52
N ASP A 452 -38.68 -16.58 -9.86
CA ASP A 452 -39.69 -15.52 -9.84
C ASP A 452 -39.22 -14.32 -9.02
N ALA A 453 -39.07 -13.16 -9.65
CA ALA A 453 -38.54 -11.95 -9.02
C ALA A 453 -39.42 -11.42 -7.86
N ALA A 454 -40.75 -11.52 -7.96
CA ALA A 454 -41.67 -10.98 -6.97
C ALA A 454 -41.70 -11.86 -5.72
N LEU A 455 -41.78 -13.19 -5.90
CA LEU A 455 -41.70 -14.16 -4.82
C LEU A 455 -40.32 -14.13 -4.16
N LEU A 456 -39.25 -14.00 -4.95
CA LEU A 456 -37.88 -13.89 -4.43
C LEU A 456 -37.72 -12.65 -3.54
N ALA A 457 -38.20 -11.49 -3.99
CA ALA A 457 -38.16 -10.25 -3.20
C ALA A 457 -38.92 -10.42 -1.87
N LYS A 458 -40.13 -10.98 -1.91
CA LYS A 458 -40.96 -11.22 -0.72
C LYS A 458 -40.27 -12.18 0.27
N ARG A 459 -39.73 -13.29 -0.22
CA ARG A 459 -39.07 -14.32 0.62
C ARG A 459 -37.72 -13.84 1.16
N GLY A 460 -36.99 -13.04 0.39
CA GLY A 460 -35.68 -12.49 0.76
C GLY A 460 -35.73 -11.34 1.75
N GLN A 461 -36.88 -10.67 1.94
CA GLN A 461 -36.97 -9.43 2.71
C GLN A 461 -36.35 -9.51 4.12
N ASN A 462 -36.62 -10.58 4.87
CA ASN A 462 -36.06 -10.74 6.22
C ASN A 462 -34.53 -10.86 6.20
N LEU A 463 -33.97 -11.59 5.24
CA LEU A 463 -32.51 -11.73 5.09
C LEU A 463 -31.86 -10.42 4.61
N LEU A 464 -32.54 -9.66 3.75
CA LEU A 464 -32.08 -8.35 3.30
C LEU A 464 -32.04 -7.33 4.45
N THR A 465 -33.05 -7.34 5.33
CA THR A 465 -33.06 -6.52 6.54
C THR A 465 -31.88 -6.88 7.46
N GLN A 466 -31.64 -8.18 7.67
CA GLN A 466 -30.49 -8.64 8.45
C GLN A 466 -29.15 -8.24 7.82
N LEU A 467 -29.04 -8.32 6.49
CA LEU A 467 -27.84 -7.92 5.75
C LEU A 467 -27.56 -6.43 5.93
N SER A 468 -28.59 -5.59 5.79
CA SER A 468 -28.48 -4.13 5.94
C SER A 468 -28.08 -3.70 7.36
N GLN A 469 -28.44 -4.49 8.37
CA GLN A 469 -28.10 -4.26 9.77
C GLN A 469 -26.76 -4.87 10.17
N ALA A 470 -26.21 -5.79 9.36
CA ALA A 470 -24.96 -6.45 9.67
C ALA A 470 -23.80 -5.44 9.51
N PRO A 471 -22.93 -5.31 10.53
CA PRO A 471 -21.83 -4.36 10.47
C PRO A 471 -20.88 -4.70 9.33
N MET A 472 -20.28 -3.68 8.72
CA MET A 472 -19.15 -3.88 7.83
C MET A 472 -18.07 -4.64 8.59
N THR A 473 -17.49 -5.63 7.93
CA THR A 473 -16.44 -6.45 8.53
C THR A 473 -15.27 -5.56 8.93
N SER A 474 -14.52 -5.94 9.96
CA SER A 474 -13.30 -5.22 10.32
C SER A 474 -12.14 -5.61 9.39
N GLU A 475 -11.06 -4.84 9.37
CA GLU A 475 -9.85 -5.21 8.63
C GLU A 475 -9.24 -6.55 9.13
N ALA A 476 -9.62 -7.00 10.34
CA ALA A 476 -9.24 -8.29 10.89
C ALA A 476 -9.75 -9.49 10.06
N ASP A 477 -10.68 -9.27 9.11
CA ASP A 477 -11.44 -10.35 8.48
C ASP A 477 -11.30 -10.44 6.95
N ALA A 478 -10.72 -9.41 6.32
CA ALA A 478 -10.27 -9.41 4.92
C ALA A 478 -11.32 -9.69 3.83
N GLU A 479 -12.61 -9.43 4.07
CA GLU A 479 -13.64 -9.43 3.01
C GLU A 479 -13.71 -8.06 2.32
N ILE A 480 -13.83 -8.05 0.98
CA ILE A 480 -13.99 -6.81 0.19
C ILE A 480 -15.25 -6.96 -0.66
N GLU A 481 -16.23 -6.09 -0.41
CA GLU A 481 -17.41 -5.94 -1.27
C GLU A 481 -17.07 -4.99 -2.41
N ILE A 482 -17.10 -5.45 -3.67
CA ILE A 482 -16.85 -4.58 -4.83
C ILE A 482 -18.07 -3.67 -5.08
N ILE A 483 -19.25 -4.27 -5.02
CA ILE A 483 -20.54 -3.59 -4.98
C ILE A 483 -21.21 -4.02 -3.68
N PRO A 484 -21.84 -3.12 -2.91
CA PRO A 484 -22.59 -3.47 -1.71
C PRO A 484 -23.56 -4.61 -1.99
N TYR A 485 -23.62 -5.57 -1.07
CA TYR A 485 -24.44 -6.77 -1.26
C TYR A 485 -25.94 -6.47 -1.41
N GLU A 486 -26.42 -5.40 -0.77
CA GLU A 486 -27.78 -4.88 -0.90
C GLU A 486 -28.06 -4.38 -2.34
N GLN A 487 -27.08 -3.72 -2.96
CA GLN A 487 -27.18 -3.30 -4.37
C GLN A 487 -27.10 -4.50 -5.31
N LEU A 488 -26.21 -5.48 -5.04
CA LEU A 488 -26.14 -6.72 -5.84
C LEU A 488 -27.45 -7.51 -5.78
N TRP A 489 -28.11 -7.55 -4.63
CA TRP A 489 -29.45 -8.14 -4.52
C TRP A 489 -30.47 -7.42 -5.41
N THR A 490 -30.45 -6.08 -5.38
CA THR A 490 -31.31 -5.26 -6.24
C THR A 490 -31.05 -5.52 -7.73
N LEU A 491 -29.78 -5.62 -8.12
CA LEU A 491 -29.38 -5.99 -9.49
C LEU A 491 -29.86 -7.39 -9.87
N THR A 492 -29.81 -8.34 -8.94
CA THR A 492 -30.27 -9.72 -9.15
C THR A 492 -31.78 -9.75 -9.45
N LEU A 493 -32.59 -9.04 -8.66
CA LEU A 493 -34.02 -8.89 -8.92
C LEU A 493 -34.30 -8.20 -10.26
N GLY A 494 -33.51 -7.18 -10.62
CA GLY A 494 -33.61 -6.51 -11.92
C GLY A 494 -33.34 -7.44 -13.10
N ILE A 495 -32.34 -8.32 -12.99
CA ILE A 495 -32.04 -9.33 -14.03
C ILE A 495 -33.23 -10.27 -14.23
N LEU A 496 -33.82 -10.78 -13.15
CA LEU A 496 -34.95 -11.71 -13.22
C LEU A 496 -36.22 -11.08 -13.79
N LYS A 497 -36.45 -9.78 -13.53
CA LYS A 497 -37.58 -9.04 -14.15
C LYS A 497 -37.50 -8.99 -15.66
N ASN A 498 -36.29 -9.05 -16.23
CA ASN A 498 -36.12 -9.10 -17.68
C ASN A 498 -36.42 -10.50 -18.23
N GLY A 499 -36.26 -11.55 -17.42
CA GLY A 499 -36.66 -12.92 -17.71
C GLY A 499 -35.89 -13.95 -16.88
N ALA A 500 -36.54 -15.08 -16.60
CA ALA A 500 -35.94 -16.21 -15.89
C ALA A 500 -34.92 -16.96 -16.78
N PRO A 501 -33.94 -17.66 -16.18
CA PRO A 501 -33.11 -18.61 -16.91
C PRO A 501 -33.94 -19.75 -17.49
N GLN A 502 -33.55 -20.23 -18.66
CA GLN A 502 -34.22 -21.28 -19.42
C GLN A 502 -33.32 -22.48 -19.64
#